data_AF-A0A925H255-F1
#
_entry.id   AF-A0A925H255-F1
#
_cell.length_a   1.000
_cell.length_b   1.000
_cell.length_c   1.000
_cell.angle_alpha   90.00
_cell.angle_beta   90.00
_cell.angle_gamma   90.00
#
_symmetry.space_group_name_H-M   'P 1'
#
loop_
_entity.id
_entity.type
_entity.pdbx_description
1 polymer ?
#
loop_
_entity_poly.entity_id
_entity_poly.type
_entity_poly.pdbx_seq_one_letter_code
_entity_poly.pdbx_strand_id
1 'polypeptide(L)'
;MDDAKHLAALAEEADQHNPEIPPLVSQIEAAIDLHARKQRIAAAIEEIDILRTAEQFDAALKLLEDTVAREGTAQELDQTQALVRSDREAWTKRKAEEEHTLRLSELAHELQQPDLSVLRLKTVCEELSRLSAAWPADRRDRTLLREAEERLKARQRQDDIDNVIEQVEINRASGDLETGWQILEAALARLGETPQLIPLHQSLRSELDAKRRKERLESIVSDSTRALSTGNWREALPALEVAEREFPEESIIAGLVDSARAMKAAAEKQAAIDQALEGARKLASEHCWTEALQVIEGCWAQYPDEPVLAQERASLEAGFSAEHERVLGLIAAIDNALRDREHTAAVLVARSGRSELPHRMELLEAEARAWRALRAREVRQAVEDATALIRAGNLSAADNYLQRAHEIFPGETTLQIVTAELNQRQAARTSANFEASRSDSETGLTAHSLANPDKTSSDSSSANSKER
;
A
#
# COMPACT_ATOMS: atom_id res chain seq x y z
N MET A 1 106.84 68.38 -30.46
CA MET A 1 107.00 67.55 -29.24
C MET A 1 108.46 67.14 -29.10
N ASP A 2 109.09 66.70 -30.20
CA ASP A 2 110.54 66.47 -30.27
C ASP A 2 111.36 67.75 -30.06
N ASP A 3 110.92 68.89 -30.61
CA ASP A 3 111.63 70.17 -30.42
C ASP A 3 111.63 70.68 -28.96
N ALA A 4 110.58 70.39 -28.19
CA ALA A 4 110.46 70.83 -26.79
C ALA A 4 111.32 69.99 -25.84
N LYS A 5 111.41 68.67 -26.08
CA LYS A 5 112.32 67.76 -25.36
C LYS A 5 113.78 68.08 -25.69
N HIS A 6 114.07 68.42 -26.94
CA HIS A 6 115.41 68.78 -27.39
C HIS A 6 115.88 70.10 -26.78
N LEU A 7 114.97 71.08 -26.59
CA LEU A 7 115.25 72.35 -25.91
C LEU A 7 115.42 72.20 -24.39
N ALA A 8 114.68 71.31 -23.73
CA ALA A 8 114.86 71.02 -22.31
C ALA A 8 116.20 70.32 -22.03
N ALA A 9 116.57 69.34 -22.86
CA ALA A 9 117.87 68.65 -22.78
C ALA A 9 119.06 69.60 -23.02
N LEU A 10 118.94 70.51 -24.01
CA LEU A 10 119.94 71.54 -24.27
C LEU A 10 120.09 72.56 -23.12
N ALA A 11 119.03 72.82 -22.35
CA ALA A 11 119.08 73.72 -21.20
C ALA A 11 119.73 73.06 -19.95
N GLU A 12 119.52 71.76 -19.74
CA GLU A 12 120.18 70.98 -18.69
C GLU A 12 121.69 70.77 -18.94
N GLU A 13 122.08 70.60 -20.20
CA GLU A 13 123.49 70.38 -20.59
C GLU A 13 124.32 71.67 -20.55
N ALA A 14 123.68 72.83 -20.71
CA ALA A 14 124.37 74.12 -20.83
C ALA A 14 124.76 74.76 -19.47
N ASP A 15 124.14 74.40 -18.34
CA ASP A 15 124.47 75.06 -17.06
C ASP A 15 124.12 74.24 -15.80
N GLN A 16 125.03 73.38 -15.34
CA GLN A 16 124.86 72.50 -14.15
C GLN A 16 124.75 73.25 -12.80
N HIS A 17 124.80 74.59 -12.77
CA HIS A 17 124.79 75.39 -11.54
C HIS A 17 123.66 76.44 -11.45
N ASN A 18 122.67 76.42 -12.36
CA ASN A 18 121.56 77.38 -12.33
C ASN A 18 120.33 76.84 -11.55
N PRO A 19 119.99 77.41 -10.37
CA PRO A 19 118.91 76.91 -9.51
C PRO A 19 117.50 77.10 -10.08
N GLU A 20 117.31 77.87 -11.16
CA GLU A 20 116.01 78.09 -11.80
C GLU A 20 115.70 77.16 -12.98
N ILE A 21 116.69 76.41 -13.48
CA ILE A 21 116.50 75.45 -14.59
C ILE A 21 115.72 74.18 -14.15
N PRO A 22 116.02 73.53 -13.01
CA PRO A 22 115.27 72.37 -12.55
C PRO A 22 113.75 72.58 -12.39
N PRO A 23 113.24 73.70 -11.83
CA PRO A 23 111.79 73.92 -11.74
C PRO A 23 111.14 74.24 -13.10
N LEU A 24 111.86 74.86 -14.05
CA LEU A 24 111.33 75.12 -15.41
C LEU A 24 111.31 73.86 -16.27
N VAL A 25 112.34 73.01 -16.20
CA VAL A 25 112.35 71.68 -16.83
C VAL A 25 111.23 70.83 -16.24
N SER A 26 111.07 70.82 -14.91
CA SER A 26 109.96 70.12 -14.25
C SER A 26 108.57 70.66 -14.65
N GLN A 27 108.41 71.97 -14.89
CA GLN A 27 107.16 72.55 -15.38
C GLN A 27 106.88 72.24 -16.86
N ILE A 28 107.91 72.22 -17.71
CA ILE A 28 107.79 71.83 -19.12
C ILE A 28 107.51 70.33 -19.25
N GLU A 29 108.20 69.50 -18.46
CA GLU A 29 107.94 68.06 -18.37
C GLU A 29 106.53 67.79 -17.83
N ALA A 30 106.09 68.48 -16.77
CA ALA A 30 104.72 68.38 -16.26
C ALA A 30 103.68 68.86 -17.29
N ALA A 31 103.97 69.88 -18.09
CA ALA A 31 103.09 70.35 -19.17
C ALA A 31 103.06 69.38 -20.37
N ILE A 32 104.19 68.75 -20.70
CA ILE A 32 104.30 67.70 -21.72
C ILE A 32 103.54 66.46 -21.27
N ASP A 33 103.69 66.06 -20.01
CA ASP A 33 102.97 64.92 -19.44
C ASP A 33 101.47 65.20 -19.33
N LEU A 34 101.07 66.43 -18.99
CA LEU A 34 99.66 66.85 -19.00
C LEU A 34 99.08 66.84 -20.43
N HIS A 35 99.84 67.29 -21.44
CA HIS A 35 99.40 67.27 -22.83
C HIS A 35 99.36 65.86 -23.40
N ALA A 36 100.36 65.03 -23.11
CA ALA A 36 100.39 63.61 -23.47
C ALA A 36 99.27 62.83 -22.78
N ARG A 37 98.95 63.14 -21.52
CA ARG A 37 97.80 62.61 -20.78
C ARG A 37 96.48 63.02 -21.45
N LYS A 38 96.31 64.29 -21.83
CA LYS A 38 95.12 64.75 -22.57
C LYS A 38 94.98 64.06 -23.94
N GLN A 39 96.07 63.85 -24.67
CA GLN A 39 96.04 63.11 -25.94
C GLN A 39 95.70 61.62 -25.76
N ARG A 40 96.22 60.98 -24.72
CA ARG A 40 95.88 59.59 -24.37
C ARG A 40 94.43 59.44 -23.95
N ILE A 41 93.91 60.37 -23.15
CA ILE A 41 92.50 60.43 -22.75
C ILE A 41 91.62 60.66 -23.99
N ALA A 42 91.98 61.57 -24.90
CA ALA A 42 91.22 61.82 -26.12
C ALA A 42 91.20 60.60 -27.07
N ALA A 43 92.35 59.93 -27.27
CA ALA A 43 92.43 58.72 -28.07
C ALA A 43 91.64 57.56 -27.45
N ALA A 44 91.67 57.42 -26.12
CA ALA A 44 90.86 56.45 -25.41
C ALA A 44 89.35 56.74 -25.53
N ILE A 45 88.94 58.01 -25.47
CA ILE A 45 87.54 58.41 -25.68
C ILE A 45 87.07 58.07 -27.10
N GLU A 46 87.91 58.31 -28.11
CA GLU A 46 87.60 57.93 -29.50
C GLU A 46 87.44 56.42 -29.66
N GLU A 47 88.30 55.61 -29.03
CA GLU A 47 88.19 54.16 -29.02
C GLU A 47 86.94 53.66 -28.26
N ILE A 48 86.57 54.31 -27.15
CA ILE A 48 85.33 54.05 -26.40
C ILE A 48 84.10 54.38 -27.26
N ASP A 49 84.12 55.47 -28.02
CA ASP A 49 83.02 55.86 -28.90
C ASP A 49 82.84 54.88 -30.07
N ILE A 50 83.94 54.33 -30.60
CA ILE A 50 83.88 53.24 -31.59
C ILE A 50 83.22 52.00 -30.97
N LEU A 51 83.60 51.60 -29.75
CA LEU A 51 82.98 50.46 -29.06
C LEU A 51 81.51 50.71 -28.71
N ARG A 52 81.15 51.95 -28.37
CA ARG A 52 79.77 52.38 -28.09
C ARG A 52 78.89 52.30 -29.33
N THR A 53 79.37 52.78 -30.48
CA THR A 53 78.65 52.72 -31.76
C THR A 53 78.55 51.30 -32.30
N ALA A 54 79.51 50.42 -31.95
CA ALA A 54 79.46 48.98 -32.23
C ALA A 54 78.61 48.18 -31.22
N GLU A 55 77.88 48.84 -30.31
CA GLU A 55 77.03 48.22 -29.26
C GLU A 55 77.80 47.32 -28.27
N GLN A 56 79.12 47.44 -28.21
CA GLN A 56 79.98 46.69 -27.29
C GLN A 56 80.15 47.43 -25.97
N PHE A 57 79.03 47.73 -25.30
CA PHE A 57 79.00 48.57 -24.10
C PHE A 57 79.82 48.01 -22.92
N ASP A 58 79.89 46.69 -22.74
CA ASP A 58 80.70 46.08 -21.69
C ASP A 58 82.22 46.24 -21.95
N ALA A 59 82.63 46.15 -23.22
CA ALA A 59 84.02 46.40 -23.61
C ALA A 59 84.37 47.89 -23.47
N ALA A 60 83.44 48.78 -23.88
CA ALA A 60 83.57 50.22 -23.72
C ALA A 60 83.72 50.62 -22.24
N LEU A 61 82.89 50.09 -21.34
CA LEU A 61 82.95 50.35 -19.90
C LEU A 61 84.23 49.81 -19.26
N LYS A 62 84.69 48.63 -19.67
CA LYS A 62 85.94 48.05 -19.18
C LYS A 62 87.16 48.88 -19.61
N LEU A 63 87.17 49.35 -20.86
CA LEU A 63 88.22 50.24 -21.36
C LEU A 63 88.18 51.60 -20.65
N LEU A 64 87.00 52.07 -20.25
CA LEU A 64 86.79 53.26 -19.42
C LEU A 64 87.32 53.07 -17.98
N GLU A 65 87.08 51.90 -17.36
CA GLU A 65 87.65 51.57 -16.04
C GLU A 65 89.18 51.46 -16.08
N ASP A 66 89.74 50.81 -17.10
CA ASP A 66 91.18 50.66 -17.28
C ASP A 66 91.88 52.00 -17.55
N THR A 67 91.22 52.93 -18.26
CA THR A 67 91.76 54.26 -18.55
C THR A 67 91.67 55.19 -17.35
N VAL A 68 90.58 55.15 -16.59
CA VAL A 68 90.45 55.87 -15.29
C VAL A 68 91.47 55.35 -14.27
N ALA A 69 91.74 54.03 -14.24
CA ALA A 69 92.73 53.44 -13.36
C ALA A 69 94.18 53.85 -13.70
N ARG A 70 94.50 54.05 -14.99
CA ARG A 70 95.84 54.43 -15.46
C ARG A 70 96.09 55.94 -15.44
N GLU A 71 95.10 56.74 -15.79
CA GLU A 71 95.26 58.17 -16.06
C GLU A 71 94.51 59.06 -15.04
N GLY A 72 93.79 58.49 -14.08
CA GLY A 72 93.02 59.22 -13.06
C GLY A 72 91.71 59.84 -13.59
N THR A 73 90.88 60.38 -12.70
CA THR A 73 89.57 60.94 -13.08
C THR A 73 89.70 62.23 -13.89
N ALA A 74 88.88 62.36 -14.93
CA ALA A 74 88.76 63.54 -15.78
C ALA A 74 87.29 63.78 -16.13
N GLN A 75 86.87 65.04 -16.20
CA GLN A 75 85.48 65.41 -16.48
C GLN A 75 84.97 64.85 -17.83
N GLU A 76 85.85 64.76 -18.83
CA GLU A 76 85.55 64.19 -20.15
C GLU A 76 85.30 62.67 -20.09
N LEU A 77 86.01 61.95 -19.21
CA LEU A 77 85.80 60.52 -18.98
C LEU A 77 84.49 60.25 -18.23
N ASP A 78 84.15 61.07 -17.23
CA ASP A 78 82.89 60.95 -16.48
C ASP A 78 81.66 61.21 -17.38
N GLN A 79 81.74 62.20 -18.27
CA GLN A 79 80.70 62.48 -19.27
C GLN A 79 80.52 61.31 -20.24
N THR A 80 81.64 60.76 -20.73
CA THR A 80 81.63 59.60 -21.63
C THR A 80 81.07 58.35 -20.93
N GLN A 81 81.41 58.14 -19.66
CA GLN A 81 80.88 57.04 -18.85
C GLN A 81 79.36 57.14 -18.65
N ALA A 82 78.86 58.35 -18.37
CA ALA A 82 77.42 58.60 -18.22
C ALA A 82 76.67 58.32 -19.54
N LEU A 83 77.23 58.75 -20.68
CA LEU A 83 76.67 58.47 -22.01
C LEU A 83 76.65 56.97 -22.33
N VAL A 84 77.78 56.25 -22.12
CA VAL A 84 77.86 54.80 -22.36
C VAL A 84 76.87 54.03 -21.47
N ARG A 85 76.69 54.42 -20.20
CA ARG A 85 75.70 53.80 -19.30
C ARG A 85 74.26 54.09 -19.75
N SER A 86 73.96 55.33 -20.12
CA SER A 86 72.64 55.71 -20.65
C SER A 86 72.30 54.97 -21.95
N ASP A 87 73.25 54.88 -22.88
CA ASP A 87 73.07 54.20 -24.17
C ASP A 87 72.95 52.68 -23.97
N ARG A 88 73.73 52.09 -23.04
CA ARG A 88 73.58 50.69 -22.62
C ARG A 88 72.20 50.41 -22.05
N GLU A 89 71.71 51.25 -21.15
CA GLU A 89 70.37 51.11 -20.55
C GLU A 89 69.26 51.27 -21.60
N ALA A 90 69.44 52.16 -22.57
CA ALA A 90 68.51 52.31 -23.68
C ALA A 90 68.55 51.10 -24.63
N TRP A 91 69.72 50.55 -24.91
CA TRP A 91 69.89 49.35 -25.73
C TRP A 91 69.29 48.12 -25.05
N THR A 92 69.56 47.90 -23.76
CA THR A 92 68.97 46.76 -23.02
C THR A 92 67.45 46.86 -22.95
N LYS A 93 66.90 48.07 -22.78
CA LYS A 93 65.44 48.31 -22.85
C LYS A 93 64.88 48.00 -24.24
N ARG A 94 65.49 48.53 -25.31
CA ARG A 94 65.04 48.25 -26.69
C ARG A 94 65.11 46.77 -27.03
N LYS A 95 66.19 46.10 -26.67
CA LYS A 95 66.35 44.66 -26.88
C LYS A 95 65.29 43.86 -26.12
N ALA A 96 64.98 44.24 -24.88
CA ALA A 96 63.91 43.62 -24.11
C ALA A 96 62.51 43.89 -24.69
N GLU A 97 62.27 45.07 -25.27
CA GLU A 97 61.03 45.39 -26.01
C GLU A 97 60.91 44.56 -27.29
N GLU A 98 61.99 44.41 -28.06
CA GLU A 98 62.03 43.57 -29.26
C GLU A 98 61.78 42.09 -28.93
N GLU A 99 62.45 41.56 -27.90
CA GLU A 99 62.24 40.19 -27.42
C GLU A 99 60.80 39.98 -26.92
N HIS A 100 60.23 40.98 -26.22
CA HIS A 100 58.82 40.96 -25.78
C HIS A 100 57.85 40.94 -26.96
N THR A 101 58.02 41.84 -27.93
CA THR A 101 57.15 41.90 -29.11
C THR A 101 57.22 40.64 -29.97
N LEU A 102 58.41 40.07 -30.15
CA LEU A 102 58.60 38.80 -30.84
C LEU A 102 57.86 37.69 -30.09
N ARG A 103 58.07 37.57 -28.77
CA ARG A 103 57.44 36.51 -27.99
C ARG A 103 55.91 36.62 -27.94
N LEU A 104 55.37 37.83 -27.89
CA LEU A 104 53.93 38.06 -28.01
C LEU A 104 53.39 37.61 -29.36
N SER A 105 54.12 37.89 -30.45
CA SER A 105 53.68 37.48 -31.79
C SER A 105 53.67 35.96 -31.95
N GLU A 106 54.65 35.27 -31.36
CA GLU A 106 54.70 33.80 -31.31
C GLU A 106 53.52 33.22 -30.53
N LEU A 107 53.26 33.75 -29.33
CA LEU A 107 52.14 33.30 -28.49
C LEU A 107 50.78 33.60 -29.13
N ALA A 108 50.64 34.75 -29.79
CA ALA A 108 49.44 35.08 -30.56
C ALA A 108 49.23 34.12 -31.74
N HIS A 109 50.30 33.71 -32.42
CA HIS A 109 50.21 32.72 -33.49
C HIS A 109 49.86 31.33 -32.97
N GLU A 110 50.45 30.90 -31.85
CA GLU A 110 50.06 29.65 -31.18
C GLU A 110 48.58 29.68 -30.78
N LEU A 111 48.10 30.78 -30.21
CA LEU A 111 46.70 30.95 -29.85
C LEU A 111 45.74 30.93 -31.03
N GLN A 112 46.19 31.14 -32.28
CA GLN A 112 45.32 31.01 -33.45
C GLN A 112 45.12 29.56 -33.89
N GLN A 113 46.01 28.63 -33.49
CA GLN A 113 45.89 27.24 -33.91
C GLN A 113 44.64 26.60 -33.27
N PRO A 114 43.80 25.88 -34.03
CA PRO A 114 42.52 25.36 -33.56
C PRO A 114 42.66 24.27 -32.47
N ASP A 115 43.70 23.43 -32.56
CA ASP A 115 43.82 22.17 -31.78
C ASP A 115 44.79 22.23 -30.60
N LEU A 116 44.96 23.40 -29.97
CA LEU A 116 45.79 23.47 -28.76
C LEU A 116 45.19 22.63 -27.61
N SER A 117 46.02 21.78 -27.03
CA SER A 117 45.67 21.02 -25.83
C SER A 117 45.47 21.93 -24.61
N VAL A 118 44.66 21.49 -23.65
CA VAL A 118 44.45 22.20 -22.36
C VAL A 118 45.77 22.44 -21.63
N LEU A 119 46.70 21.47 -21.69
CA LEU A 119 48.02 21.61 -21.06
C LEU A 119 48.81 22.75 -21.70
N ARG A 120 48.80 22.86 -23.05
CA ARG A 120 49.49 23.95 -23.74
C ARG A 120 48.82 25.29 -23.49
N LEU A 121 47.49 25.37 -23.53
CA LEU A 121 46.76 26.60 -23.19
C LEU A 121 47.08 27.10 -21.78
N LYS A 122 47.22 26.18 -20.82
CA LYS A 122 47.64 26.53 -19.45
C LYS A 122 49.05 27.14 -19.43
N THR A 123 50.01 26.52 -20.14
CA THR A 123 51.37 27.08 -20.24
C THR A 123 51.39 28.45 -20.92
N VAL A 124 50.58 28.65 -21.97
CA VAL A 124 50.45 29.95 -22.66
C VAL A 124 49.86 31.01 -21.73
N CYS A 125 48.83 30.68 -20.94
CA CYS A 125 48.29 31.60 -19.92
C CYS A 125 49.35 31.98 -18.87
N GLU A 126 50.16 31.02 -18.41
CA GLU A 126 51.24 31.27 -17.44
C GLU A 126 52.33 32.16 -18.03
N GLU A 127 52.72 31.92 -19.30
CA GLU A 127 53.70 32.75 -20.02
C GLU A 127 53.17 34.17 -20.26
N LEU A 128 51.94 34.34 -20.73
CA LEU A 128 51.29 35.64 -20.90
C LEU A 128 51.08 36.38 -19.58
N SER A 129 50.82 35.66 -18.48
CA SER A 129 50.73 36.26 -17.14
C SER A 129 52.07 36.82 -16.69
N ARG A 130 53.17 36.10 -16.94
CA ARG A 130 54.53 36.59 -16.64
C ARG A 130 54.90 37.79 -17.51
N LEU A 131 54.57 37.75 -18.80
CA LEU A 131 54.82 38.87 -19.73
C LEU A 131 54.02 40.11 -19.32
N SER A 132 52.73 39.96 -19.00
CA SER A 132 51.89 41.06 -18.52
C SER A 132 52.36 41.64 -17.18
N ALA A 133 53.00 40.84 -16.32
CA ALA A 133 53.58 41.31 -15.07
C ALA A 133 54.89 42.10 -15.29
N ALA A 134 55.71 41.67 -16.26
CA ALA A 134 56.94 42.36 -16.65
C ALA A 134 56.66 43.66 -17.43
N TRP A 135 55.58 43.72 -18.20
CA TRP A 135 55.19 44.87 -19.04
C TRP A 135 53.75 45.34 -18.77
N PRO A 136 53.46 45.99 -17.61
CA PRO A 136 52.09 46.33 -17.21
C PRO A 136 51.40 47.38 -18.10
N ALA A 137 52.18 48.14 -18.87
CA ALA A 137 51.69 49.21 -19.73
C ALA A 137 51.17 48.69 -21.09
N ASP A 138 51.56 47.49 -21.52
CA ASP A 138 51.07 46.95 -22.78
C ASP A 138 49.66 46.36 -22.61
N ARG A 139 48.74 46.84 -23.43
CA ARG A 139 47.35 46.34 -23.46
C ARG A 139 47.24 45.02 -24.20
N ARG A 140 48.16 44.73 -25.13
CA ARG A 140 48.13 43.53 -25.98
C ARG A 140 48.25 42.25 -25.17
N ASP A 141 49.15 42.25 -24.18
CA ASP A 141 49.38 41.13 -23.26
C ASP A 141 48.11 40.78 -22.49
N ARG A 142 47.41 41.81 -21.99
CA ARG A 142 46.15 41.63 -21.25
C ARG A 142 45.03 41.12 -22.13
N THR A 143 44.94 41.59 -23.37
CA THR A 143 43.92 41.09 -24.32
C THR A 143 44.18 39.64 -24.70
N LEU A 144 45.44 39.29 -25.01
CA LEU A 144 45.82 37.92 -25.36
C LEU A 144 45.68 36.97 -24.16
N LEU A 145 46.03 37.42 -22.96
CA LEU A 145 45.83 36.64 -21.74
C LEU A 145 44.35 36.33 -21.52
N ARG A 146 43.47 37.33 -21.69
CA ARG A 146 42.03 37.13 -21.56
C ARG A 146 41.48 36.16 -22.60
N GLU A 147 41.90 36.27 -23.85
CA GLU A 147 41.52 35.35 -24.93
C GLU A 147 42.00 33.92 -24.63
N ALA A 148 43.25 33.76 -24.17
CA ALA A 148 43.82 32.48 -23.77
C ALA A 148 43.05 31.86 -22.60
N GLU A 149 42.70 32.64 -21.58
CA GLU A 149 41.92 32.19 -20.42
C GLU A 149 40.49 31.79 -20.80
N GLU A 150 39.82 32.59 -21.64
CA GLU A 150 38.48 32.29 -22.15
C GLU A 150 38.51 31.00 -22.97
N ARG A 151 39.53 30.81 -23.80
CA ARG A 151 39.73 29.60 -24.60
C ARG A 151 40.06 28.37 -23.73
N LEU A 152 40.91 28.54 -22.71
CA LEU A 152 41.22 27.49 -21.74
C LEU A 152 39.96 27.04 -21.01
N LYS A 153 39.15 27.98 -20.51
CA LYS A 153 37.87 27.69 -19.84
C LYS A 153 36.90 26.99 -20.78
N ALA A 154 36.78 27.44 -22.02
CA ALA A 154 35.93 26.81 -23.02
C ALA A 154 36.37 25.36 -23.31
N ARG A 155 37.67 25.12 -23.47
CA ARG A 155 38.22 23.78 -23.72
C ARG A 155 38.04 22.85 -22.52
N GLN A 156 38.33 23.32 -21.31
CA GLN A 156 38.08 22.56 -20.08
C GLN A 156 36.61 22.20 -19.93
N ARG A 157 35.71 23.14 -20.24
CA ARG A 157 34.27 22.88 -20.19
C ARG A 157 33.85 21.83 -21.22
N GLN A 158 34.43 21.86 -22.43
CA GLN A 158 34.16 20.84 -23.44
C GLN A 158 34.70 19.46 -23.04
N ASP A 159 35.94 19.38 -22.55
CA ASP A 159 36.52 18.11 -22.10
C ASP A 159 35.72 17.53 -20.90
N ASP A 160 35.23 18.38 -19.99
CA ASP A 160 34.31 17.98 -18.92
C ASP A 160 32.98 17.44 -19.44
N ILE A 161 32.42 18.05 -20.51
CA ILE A 161 31.19 17.57 -21.15
C ILE A 161 31.44 16.22 -21.83
N ASP A 162 32.53 16.09 -22.58
CA ASP A 162 32.90 14.86 -23.29
C ASP A 162 33.11 13.70 -22.31
N ASN A 163 33.81 13.95 -21.19
CA ASN A 163 33.99 12.96 -20.11
C ASN A 163 32.66 12.52 -19.50
N VAL A 164 31.71 13.45 -19.29
CA VAL A 164 30.37 13.11 -18.77
C VAL A 164 29.61 12.24 -19.77
N ILE A 165 29.63 12.61 -21.06
CA ILE A 165 28.98 11.82 -22.12
C ILE A 165 29.55 10.41 -22.15
N GLU A 166 30.89 10.27 -22.12
CA GLU A 166 31.55 8.96 -22.08
C GLU A 166 31.11 8.13 -20.88
N GLN A 167 31.11 8.71 -19.67
CA GLN A 167 30.68 8.00 -18.46
C GLN A 167 29.21 7.57 -18.51
N VAL A 168 28.33 8.42 -19.03
CA VAL A 168 26.91 8.10 -19.18
C VAL A 168 26.71 6.97 -20.19
N GLU A 169 27.40 7.01 -21.34
CA GLU A 169 27.31 5.95 -22.35
C GLU A 169 27.87 4.61 -21.85
N ILE A 170 28.94 4.62 -21.05
CA ILE A 170 29.47 3.41 -20.39
C ILE A 170 28.41 2.80 -19.46
N ASN A 171 27.77 3.61 -18.62
CA ASN A 171 26.72 3.13 -17.70
C ASN A 171 25.46 2.69 -18.44
N ARG A 172 25.12 3.35 -19.55
CA ARG A 172 24.04 2.93 -20.43
C ARG A 172 24.32 1.58 -21.08
N ALA A 173 25.54 1.36 -21.55
CA ALA A 173 25.98 0.09 -22.13
C ALA A 173 26.04 -1.06 -21.11
N SER A 174 26.36 -0.77 -19.84
CA SER A 174 26.35 -1.76 -18.76
C SER A 174 24.95 -2.05 -18.21
N GLY A 175 23.93 -1.27 -18.61
CA GLY A 175 22.53 -1.41 -18.16
C GLY A 175 22.21 -0.70 -16.84
N ASP A 176 23.18 0.01 -16.28
CA ASP A 176 23.05 0.80 -15.05
C ASP A 176 22.58 2.23 -15.36
N LEU A 177 21.35 2.33 -15.86
CA LEU A 177 20.74 3.60 -16.27
C LEU A 177 20.60 4.60 -15.11
N GLU A 178 20.49 4.11 -13.86
CA GLU A 178 20.27 4.94 -12.68
C GLU A 178 21.54 5.71 -12.30
N THR A 179 22.71 5.07 -12.33
CA THR A 179 23.99 5.78 -12.09
C THR A 179 24.32 6.73 -13.22
N GLY A 180 24.08 6.32 -14.48
CA GLY A 180 24.17 7.21 -15.64
C GLY A 180 23.30 8.46 -15.48
N TRP A 181 22.07 8.29 -14.99
CA TRP A 181 21.13 9.40 -14.74
C TRP A 181 21.66 10.37 -13.68
N GLN A 182 22.15 9.86 -12.55
CA GLN A 182 22.70 10.68 -11.47
C GLN A 182 23.93 11.49 -11.90
N ILE A 183 24.83 10.87 -12.68
CA ILE A 183 26.01 11.55 -13.22
C ILE A 183 25.58 12.70 -14.15
N LEU A 184 24.58 12.46 -14.99
CA LEU A 184 24.07 13.45 -15.93
C LEU A 184 23.33 14.61 -15.24
N GLU A 185 22.52 14.33 -14.22
CA GLU A 185 21.88 15.37 -13.40
C GLU A 185 22.92 16.23 -12.67
N ALA A 186 23.94 15.59 -12.06
CA ALA A 186 25.02 16.31 -11.40
C ALA A 186 25.81 17.19 -12.39
N ALA A 187 26.03 16.70 -13.60
CA ALA A 187 26.68 17.45 -14.67
C ALA A 187 25.85 18.64 -15.14
N LEU A 188 24.54 18.48 -15.35
CA LEU A 188 23.63 19.57 -15.72
C LEU A 188 23.54 20.63 -14.62
N ALA A 189 23.53 20.23 -13.35
CA ALA A 189 23.54 21.16 -12.22
C ALA A 189 24.86 21.97 -12.15
N ARG A 190 26.00 21.35 -12.50
CA ARG A 190 27.33 22.00 -12.47
C ARG A 190 27.62 22.86 -13.71
N LEU A 191 27.29 22.35 -14.89
CA LEU A 191 27.68 22.94 -16.18
C LEU A 191 26.58 23.81 -16.80
N GLY A 192 25.34 23.68 -16.33
CA GLY A 192 24.15 24.32 -16.88
C GLY A 192 23.52 23.51 -18.03
N GLU A 193 22.51 24.10 -18.66
CA GLU A 193 21.81 23.52 -19.81
C GLU A 193 22.72 23.49 -21.05
N THR A 194 23.44 22.39 -21.21
CA THR A 194 24.33 22.16 -22.35
C THR A 194 23.56 21.48 -23.49
N PRO A 195 23.59 21.98 -24.74
CA PRO A 195 22.81 21.43 -25.85
C PRO A 195 23.13 19.98 -26.19
N GLN A 196 24.33 19.49 -25.85
CA GLN A 196 24.73 18.09 -26.03
C GLN A 196 24.17 17.16 -24.94
N LEU A 197 24.00 17.68 -23.71
CA LEU A 197 23.54 16.89 -22.55
C LEU A 197 22.01 16.80 -22.47
N ILE A 198 21.29 17.81 -22.98
CA ILE A 198 19.82 17.82 -23.00
C ILE A 198 19.21 16.62 -23.76
N PRO A 199 19.60 16.30 -25.00
CA PRO A 199 19.03 15.15 -25.71
C PRO A 199 19.41 13.82 -25.05
N LEU A 200 20.63 13.72 -24.51
CA LEU A 200 21.08 12.54 -23.76
C LEU A 200 20.23 12.34 -22.50
N HIS A 201 19.91 13.43 -21.79
CA HIS A 201 19.04 13.42 -20.61
C HIS A 201 17.62 13.01 -20.99
N GLN A 202 17.06 13.53 -22.08
CA GLN A 202 15.72 13.11 -22.52
C GLN A 202 15.68 11.62 -22.91
N SER A 203 16.69 11.13 -23.64
CA SER A 203 16.80 9.71 -24.01
C SER A 203 16.88 8.82 -22.77
N LEU A 204 17.81 9.15 -21.86
CA LEU A 204 18.04 8.33 -20.68
C LEU A 204 16.84 8.31 -19.74
N ARG A 205 16.14 9.44 -19.60
CA ARG A 205 14.86 9.51 -18.86
C ARG A 205 13.84 8.56 -19.46
N SER A 206 13.66 8.60 -20.78
CA SER A 206 12.68 7.77 -21.47
C SER A 206 13.00 6.27 -21.33
N GLU A 207 14.27 5.90 -21.38
CA GLU A 207 14.73 4.53 -21.16
C GLU A 207 14.52 4.07 -19.73
N LEU A 208 14.79 4.94 -18.74
CA LEU A 208 14.59 4.64 -17.34
C LEU A 208 13.09 4.48 -17.01
N ASP A 209 12.26 5.38 -17.53
CA ASP A 209 10.81 5.31 -17.38
C ASP A 209 10.24 4.05 -18.06
N ALA A 210 10.74 3.68 -19.24
CA ALA A 210 10.38 2.44 -19.92
C ALA A 210 10.82 1.18 -19.14
N LYS A 211 12.04 1.18 -18.59
CA LYS A 211 12.56 0.08 -17.75
C LYS A 211 11.72 -0.08 -16.49
N ARG A 212 11.45 1.00 -15.77
CA ARG A 212 10.59 1.01 -14.57
C ARG A 212 9.17 0.55 -14.88
N ARG A 213 8.61 1.01 -16.02
CA ARG A 213 7.29 0.58 -16.49
C ARG A 213 7.26 -0.94 -16.72
N LYS A 214 8.29 -1.48 -17.39
CA LYS A 214 8.41 -2.93 -17.65
C LYS A 214 8.59 -3.75 -16.38
N GLU A 215 9.50 -3.34 -15.48
CA GLU A 215 9.74 -4.04 -14.21
C GLU A 215 8.48 -4.04 -13.31
N ARG A 216 7.77 -2.92 -13.27
CA ARG A 216 6.50 -2.81 -12.53
C ARG A 216 5.43 -3.73 -13.12
N LEU A 217 5.31 -3.78 -14.46
CA LEU A 217 4.42 -4.70 -15.14
C LEU A 217 4.77 -6.16 -14.83
N GLU A 218 6.05 -6.53 -14.94
CA GLU A 218 6.53 -7.88 -14.65
C GLU A 218 6.26 -8.29 -13.19
N SER A 219 6.49 -7.39 -12.23
CA SER A 219 6.18 -7.62 -10.81
C SER A 219 4.69 -7.86 -10.60
N ILE A 220 3.83 -6.98 -11.12
CA ILE A 220 2.38 -7.10 -10.98
C ILE A 220 1.87 -8.40 -11.58
N VAL A 221 2.33 -8.74 -12.80
CA VAL A 221 1.96 -9.97 -13.49
C VAL A 221 2.42 -11.19 -12.69
N SER A 222 3.66 -11.20 -12.20
CA SER A 222 4.21 -12.31 -11.40
C SER A 222 3.44 -12.50 -10.10
N ASP A 223 3.25 -11.42 -9.33
CA ASP A 223 2.55 -11.44 -8.04
C ASP A 223 1.10 -11.86 -8.19
N SER A 224 0.41 -11.31 -9.19
CA SER A 224 -0.99 -11.63 -9.46
C SER A 224 -1.17 -13.06 -9.96
N THR A 225 -0.27 -13.54 -10.83
CA THR A 225 -0.29 -14.94 -11.31
C THR A 225 -0.09 -15.90 -10.14
N ARG A 226 0.85 -15.59 -9.23
CA ARG A 226 1.08 -16.38 -8.02
C ARG A 226 -0.16 -16.36 -7.11
N ALA A 227 -0.72 -15.20 -6.82
CA ALA A 227 -1.91 -15.09 -5.98
C ALA A 227 -3.13 -15.81 -6.57
N LEU A 228 -3.33 -15.74 -7.88
CA LEU A 228 -4.40 -16.49 -8.55
C LEU A 228 -4.13 -17.99 -8.55
N SER A 229 -2.87 -18.44 -8.71
CA SER A 229 -2.53 -19.86 -8.63
C SER A 229 -2.79 -20.48 -7.25
N THR A 230 -2.76 -19.67 -6.18
CA THR A 230 -3.11 -20.10 -4.82
C THR A 230 -4.59 -19.89 -4.48
N GLY A 231 -5.41 -19.40 -5.43
CA GLY A 231 -6.83 -19.12 -5.23
C GLY A 231 -7.13 -17.82 -4.49
N ASN A 232 -6.13 -16.96 -4.24
CA ASN A 232 -6.27 -15.69 -3.50
C ASN A 232 -6.75 -14.55 -4.42
N TRP A 233 -7.93 -14.71 -5.03
CA TRP A 233 -8.52 -13.67 -5.88
C TRP A 233 -8.80 -12.36 -5.13
N ARG A 234 -9.02 -12.41 -3.81
CA ARG A 234 -9.29 -11.23 -2.96
C ARG A 234 -8.11 -10.25 -2.90
N GLU A 235 -6.89 -10.76 -2.94
CA GLU A 235 -5.67 -9.95 -2.94
C GLU A 235 -5.27 -9.55 -4.36
N ALA A 236 -5.43 -10.46 -5.33
CA ALA A 236 -5.05 -10.22 -6.73
C ALA A 236 -5.97 -9.21 -7.43
N LEU A 237 -7.29 -9.29 -7.24
CA LEU A 237 -8.25 -8.50 -8.02
C LEU A 237 -8.09 -6.98 -7.84
N PRO A 238 -7.97 -6.42 -6.61
CA PRO A 238 -7.78 -4.98 -6.44
C PRO A 238 -6.47 -4.48 -7.06
N ALA A 239 -5.39 -5.25 -6.93
CA ALA A 239 -4.09 -4.90 -7.52
C ALA A 239 -4.16 -4.92 -9.06
N LEU A 240 -4.83 -5.91 -9.62
CA LEU A 240 -5.05 -6.04 -11.07
C LEU A 240 -5.97 -4.94 -11.62
N GLU A 241 -7.00 -4.51 -10.90
CA GLU A 241 -7.88 -3.40 -11.32
C GLU A 241 -7.15 -2.04 -11.33
N VAL A 242 -6.22 -1.82 -10.40
CA VAL A 242 -5.34 -0.66 -10.44
C VAL A 242 -4.39 -0.76 -11.64
N ALA A 243 -3.80 -1.94 -11.86
CA ALA A 243 -2.91 -2.18 -12.98
C ALA A 243 -3.60 -2.02 -14.35
N GLU A 244 -4.86 -2.43 -14.47
CA GLU A 244 -5.66 -2.26 -15.70
C GLU A 244 -5.82 -0.78 -16.07
N ARG A 245 -5.91 0.11 -15.07
CA ARG A 245 -5.96 1.58 -15.29
C ARG A 245 -4.59 2.17 -15.61
N GLU A 246 -3.53 1.67 -14.98
CA GLU A 246 -2.15 2.12 -15.23
C GLU A 246 -1.59 1.61 -16.58
N PHE A 247 -2.08 0.46 -17.05
CA PHE A 247 -1.59 -0.26 -18.23
C PHE A 247 -2.76 -0.78 -19.11
N PRO A 248 -3.58 0.10 -19.69
CA PRO A 248 -4.77 -0.31 -20.44
C PRO A 248 -4.46 -1.05 -21.76
N GLU A 249 -3.24 -0.91 -22.28
CA GLU A 249 -2.80 -1.56 -23.53
C GLU A 249 -2.31 -3.00 -23.31
N GLU A 250 -2.06 -3.39 -22.06
CA GLU A 250 -1.45 -4.69 -21.72
C GLU A 250 -2.52 -5.78 -21.59
N SER A 251 -2.74 -6.53 -22.68
CA SER A 251 -3.71 -7.64 -22.73
C SER A 251 -3.52 -8.71 -21.66
N ILE A 252 -2.29 -8.90 -21.16
CA ILE A 252 -1.98 -9.84 -20.08
C ILE A 252 -2.71 -9.45 -18.80
N ILE A 253 -2.75 -8.16 -18.45
CA ILE A 253 -3.45 -7.68 -17.26
C ILE A 253 -4.95 -7.91 -17.40
N ALA A 254 -5.53 -7.58 -18.56
CA ALA A 254 -6.95 -7.81 -18.82
C ALA A 254 -7.32 -9.30 -18.65
N GLY A 255 -6.51 -10.21 -19.20
CA GLY A 255 -6.71 -11.66 -19.02
C GLY A 255 -6.63 -12.12 -17.57
N LEU A 256 -5.71 -11.54 -16.78
CA LEU A 256 -5.60 -11.83 -15.34
C LEU A 256 -6.80 -11.28 -14.55
N VAL A 257 -7.30 -10.08 -14.88
CA VAL A 257 -8.52 -9.50 -14.29
C VAL A 257 -9.72 -10.41 -14.56
N ASP A 258 -9.89 -10.87 -15.79
CA ASP A 258 -10.99 -11.77 -16.16
C ASP A 258 -10.90 -13.11 -15.42
N SER A 259 -9.70 -13.67 -15.29
CA SER A 259 -9.46 -14.87 -14.49
C SER A 259 -9.80 -14.67 -13.01
N ALA A 260 -9.38 -13.54 -12.43
CA ALA A 260 -9.69 -13.18 -11.05
C ALA A 260 -11.21 -12.98 -10.82
N ARG A 261 -11.91 -12.35 -11.77
CA ARG A 261 -13.37 -12.17 -11.74
C ARG A 261 -14.10 -13.50 -11.87
N ALA A 262 -13.63 -14.40 -12.75
CA ALA A 262 -14.19 -15.74 -12.88
C ALA A 262 -14.01 -16.56 -11.58
N MET A 263 -12.83 -16.48 -10.94
CA MET A 263 -12.60 -17.11 -9.63
C MET A 263 -13.51 -16.55 -8.53
N LYS A 264 -13.68 -15.21 -8.48
CA LYS A 264 -14.61 -14.57 -7.56
C LYS A 264 -16.05 -15.06 -7.79
N ALA A 265 -16.51 -15.04 -9.03
CA ALA A 265 -17.86 -15.47 -9.38
C ALA A 265 -18.10 -16.95 -9.05
N ALA A 266 -17.11 -17.82 -9.29
CA ALA A 266 -17.18 -19.23 -8.91
C ALA A 266 -17.24 -19.41 -7.38
N ALA A 267 -16.45 -18.64 -6.62
CA ALA A 267 -16.47 -18.68 -5.16
C ALA A 267 -17.80 -18.16 -4.58
N GLU A 268 -18.35 -17.07 -5.12
CA GLU A 268 -19.64 -16.51 -4.72
C GLU A 268 -20.78 -17.47 -5.06
N LYS A 269 -20.74 -18.11 -6.23
CA LYS A 269 -21.68 -19.16 -6.61
C LYS A 269 -21.62 -20.33 -5.62
N GLN A 270 -20.44 -20.85 -5.30
CA GLN A 270 -20.30 -21.96 -4.36
C GLN A 270 -20.82 -21.59 -2.97
N ALA A 271 -20.48 -20.41 -2.47
CA ALA A 271 -20.95 -19.94 -1.17
C ALA A 271 -22.49 -19.80 -1.12
N ALA A 272 -23.11 -19.32 -2.19
CA ALA A 272 -24.57 -19.23 -2.29
C ALA A 272 -25.23 -20.61 -2.28
N ILE A 273 -24.64 -21.58 -2.99
CA ILE A 273 -25.11 -22.98 -3.00
C ILE A 273 -24.98 -23.59 -1.61
N ASP A 274 -23.81 -23.47 -0.97
CA ASP A 274 -23.57 -24.03 0.36
C ASP A 274 -24.54 -23.44 1.40
N GLN A 275 -24.78 -22.12 1.35
CA GLN A 275 -25.73 -21.45 2.23
C GLN A 275 -27.18 -21.94 1.99
N ALA A 276 -27.58 -22.15 0.74
CA ALA A 276 -28.91 -22.66 0.41
C ALA A 276 -29.09 -24.11 0.91
N LEU A 277 -28.07 -24.95 0.72
CA LEU A 277 -28.07 -26.33 1.21
C LEU A 277 -28.16 -26.39 2.74
N GLU A 278 -27.34 -25.61 3.45
CA GLU A 278 -27.36 -25.54 4.91
C GLU A 278 -28.71 -25.04 5.43
N GLY A 279 -29.24 -23.95 4.84
CA GLY A 279 -30.53 -23.38 5.19
C GLY A 279 -31.69 -24.35 4.98
N ALA A 280 -31.71 -25.05 3.84
CA ALA A 280 -32.76 -26.02 3.54
C ALA A 280 -32.70 -27.25 4.46
N ARG A 281 -31.50 -27.77 4.76
CA ARG A 281 -31.34 -28.88 5.71
C ARG A 281 -31.80 -28.51 7.12
N LYS A 282 -31.52 -27.28 7.54
CA LYS A 282 -32.00 -26.78 8.82
C LYS A 282 -33.54 -26.71 8.85
N LEU A 283 -34.17 -26.12 7.83
CA LEU A 283 -35.63 -26.07 7.73
C LEU A 283 -36.27 -27.46 7.65
N ALA A 284 -35.64 -28.41 6.96
CA ALA A 284 -36.07 -29.79 6.91
C ALA A 284 -36.01 -30.46 8.29
N SER A 285 -34.96 -30.20 9.09
CA SER A 285 -34.86 -30.69 10.47
C SER A 285 -35.92 -30.07 11.40
N GLU A 286 -36.45 -28.90 11.05
CA GLU A 286 -37.56 -28.22 11.72
C GLU A 286 -38.94 -28.60 11.13
N HIS A 287 -39.01 -29.65 10.29
CA HIS A 287 -40.22 -30.11 9.58
C HIS A 287 -40.90 -29.07 8.67
N CYS A 288 -40.19 -27.99 8.33
CA CYS A 288 -40.64 -26.91 7.45
C CYS A 288 -40.31 -27.22 5.99
N TRP A 289 -40.80 -28.36 5.50
CA TRP A 289 -40.44 -28.91 4.19
C TRP A 289 -40.75 -28.00 3.00
N THR A 290 -41.88 -27.29 3.03
CA THR A 290 -42.26 -26.37 1.96
C THR A 290 -41.29 -25.21 1.84
N GLU A 291 -40.82 -24.68 2.97
CA GLU A 291 -39.84 -23.59 3.01
C GLU A 291 -38.45 -24.09 2.61
N ALA A 292 -38.06 -25.29 3.07
CA ALA A 292 -36.82 -25.94 2.65
C ALA A 292 -36.76 -26.14 1.12
N LEU A 293 -37.85 -26.63 0.53
CA LEU A 293 -37.97 -26.80 -0.93
C LEU A 293 -37.92 -25.46 -1.66
N GLN A 294 -38.59 -24.43 -1.16
CA GLN A 294 -38.53 -23.09 -1.75
C GLN A 294 -37.12 -22.49 -1.76
N VAL A 295 -36.34 -22.69 -0.70
CA VAL A 295 -34.94 -22.22 -0.64
C VAL A 295 -34.09 -22.91 -1.71
N ILE A 296 -34.22 -24.23 -1.86
CA ILE A 296 -33.48 -24.98 -2.89
C ILE A 296 -33.96 -24.63 -4.29
N GLU A 297 -35.27 -24.51 -4.53
CA GLU A 297 -35.82 -24.12 -5.84
C GLU A 297 -35.38 -22.72 -6.24
N GLY A 298 -35.31 -21.78 -5.30
CA GLY A 298 -34.78 -20.44 -5.55
C GLY A 298 -33.30 -20.44 -5.96
N CYS A 299 -32.48 -21.26 -5.30
CA CYS A 299 -31.07 -21.42 -5.66
C CYS A 299 -30.90 -22.16 -6.99
N TRP A 300 -31.71 -23.20 -7.24
CA TRP A 300 -31.68 -23.97 -8.48
C TRP A 300 -32.14 -23.15 -9.70
N ALA A 301 -33.09 -22.24 -9.53
CA ALA A 301 -33.48 -21.30 -10.59
C ALA A 301 -32.31 -20.39 -11.02
N GLN A 302 -31.38 -20.08 -10.11
CA GLN A 302 -30.18 -19.30 -10.40
C GLN A 302 -29.05 -20.18 -10.97
N TYR A 303 -28.94 -21.43 -10.50
CA TYR A 303 -27.89 -22.37 -10.88
C TYR A 303 -28.47 -23.74 -11.28
N PRO A 304 -29.14 -23.83 -12.45
CA PRO A 304 -29.89 -25.02 -12.85
C PRO A 304 -28.99 -26.23 -13.16
N ASP A 305 -27.75 -25.98 -13.57
CA ASP A 305 -26.78 -27.01 -13.97
C ASP A 305 -26.07 -27.69 -12.79
N GLU A 306 -26.36 -27.28 -11.55
CA GLU A 306 -25.69 -27.82 -10.36
C GLU A 306 -26.34 -29.12 -9.86
N PRO A 307 -25.65 -30.27 -9.97
CA PRO A 307 -26.24 -31.58 -9.65
C PRO A 307 -26.52 -31.73 -8.15
N VAL A 308 -25.76 -31.04 -7.29
CA VAL A 308 -25.93 -31.10 -5.83
C VAL A 308 -27.29 -30.51 -5.43
N LEU A 309 -27.73 -29.43 -6.07
CA LEU A 309 -29.04 -28.83 -5.81
C LEU A 309 -30.18 -29.77 -6.23
N ALA A 310 -30.05 -30.42 -7.39
CA ALA A 310 -31.04 -31.40 -7.87
C ALA A 310 -31.13 -32.63 -6.95
N GLN A 311 -29.99 -33.11 -6.46
CA GLN A 311 -29.94 -34.21 -5.50
C GLN A 311 -30.58 -33.83 -4.17
N GLU A 312 -30.26 -32.65 -3.62
CA GLU A 312 -30.84 -32.19 -2.36
C GLU A 312 -32.35 -31.99 -2.48
N ARG A 313 -32.81 -31.40 -3.59
CA ARG A 313 -34.25 -31.28 -3.90
C ARG A 313 -34.95 -32.63 -3.86
N ALA A 314 -34.43 -33.63 -4.56
CA ALA A 314 -35.02 -34.98 -4.57
C ALA A 314 -35.03 -35.61 -3.17
N SER A 315 -33.97 -35.38 -2.36
CA SER A 315 -33.92 -35.82 -0.97
C SER A 315 -34.98 -35.14 -0.11
N LEU A 316 -35.21 -33.84 -0.27
CA LEU A 316 -36.24 -33.09 0.45
C LEU A 316 -37.65 -33.51 0.03
N GLU A 317 -37.90 -33.71 -1.27
CA GLU A 317 -39.17 -34.22 -1.78
C GLU A 317 -39.48 -35.62 -1.24
N ALA A 318 -38.47 -36.50 -1.17
CA ALA A 318 -38.60 -37.83 -0.57
C ALA A 318 -38.85 -37.77 0.96
N GLY A 319 -38.20 -36.85 1.67
CA GLY A 319 -38.43 -36.62 3.09
C GLY A 319 -39.86 -36.12 3.37
N PHE A 320 -40.31 -35.16 2.56
CA PHE A 320 -41.67 -34.61 2.65
C PHE A 320 -42.73 -35.67 2.35
N SER A 321 -42.56 -36.47 1.29
CA SER A 321 -43.50 -37.54 0.95
C SER A 321 -43.54 -38.63 2.02
N ALA A 322 -42.37 -39.05 2.54
CA ALA A 322 -42.30 -40.06 3.59
C ALA A 322 -42.99 -39.59 4.89
N GLU A 323 -42.81 -38.34 5.30
CA GLU A 323 -43.53 -37.81 6.47
C GLU A 323 -45.04 -37.72 6.21
N HIS A 324 -45.44 -37.26 5.02
CA HIS A 324 -46.86 -37.20 4.65
C HIS A 324 -47.52 -38.58 4.62
N GLU A 325 -46.89 -39.58 4.00
CA GLU A 325 -47.35 -40.96 3.99
C GLU A 325 -47.43 -41.54 5.41
N ARG A 326 -46.46 -41.21 6.28
CA ARG A 326 -46.48 -41.64 7.68
C ARG A 326 -47.66 -41.03 8.45
N VAL A 327 -47.97 -39.75 8.24
CA VAL A 327 -49.15 -39.10 8.81
C VAL A 327 -50.44 -39.79 8.33
N LEU A 328 -50.56 -40.03 7.02
CA LEU A 328 -51.73 -40.72 6.46
C LEU A 328 -51.87 -42.15 7.00
N GLY A 329 -50.76 -42.89 7.11
CA GLY A 329 -50.75 -44.24 7.68
C GLY A 329 -51.19 -44.28 9.13
N LEU A 330 -50.75 -43.30 9.95
CA LEU A 330 -51.19 -43.14 11.34
C LEU A 330 -52.69 -42.82 11.42
N ILE A 331 -53.19 -41.89 10.60
CA ILE A 331 -54.61 -41.54 10.56
C ILE A 331 -55.45 -42.75 10.15
N ALA A 332 -55.03 -43.50 9.12
CA ALA A 332 -55.72 -44.71 8.68
C ALA A 332 -55.75 -45.79 9.77
N ALA A 333 -54.65 -45.97 10.51
CA ALA A 333 -54.60 -46.90 11.63
C ALA A 333 -55.57 -46.49 12.76
N ILE A 334 -55.65 -45.20 13.08
CA ILE A 334 -56.61 -44.66 14.06
C ILE A 334 -58.04 -44.91 13.57
N ASP A 335 -58.35 -44.58 12.32
CA ASP A 335 -59.69 -44.72 11.76
C ASP A 335 -60.13 -46.20 11.66
N ASN A 336 -59.20 -47.13 11.36
CA ASN A 336 -59.47 -48.56 11.38
C ASN A 336 -59.75 -49.06 12.82
N ALA A 337 -58.92 -48.68 13.81
CA ALA A 337 -59.17 -49.05 15.20
C ALA A 337 -60.52 -48.50 15.72
N LEU A 338 -60.92 -47.31 15.25
CA LEU A 338 -62.25 -46.76 15.54
C LEU A 338 -63.38 -47.56 14.89
N ARG A 339 -63.20 -48.01 13.65
CA ARG A 339 -64.16 -48.87 12.93
C ARG A 339 -64.33 -50.22 13.63
N ASP A 340 -63.23 -50.80 14.09
CA ASP A 340 -63.19 -52.11 14.77
C ASP A 340 -63.65 -52.02 16.24
N ARG A 341 -64.06 -50.82 16.70
CA ARG A 341 -64.51 -50.51 18.07
C ARG A 341 -63.42 -50.69 19.14
N GLU A 342 -62.17 -50.73 18.73
CA GLU A 342 -60.97 -50.75 19.57
C GLU A 342 -60.57 -49.32 19.99
N HIS A 343 -61.48 -48.61 20.66
CA HIS A 343 -61.31 -47.18 20.95
C HIS A 343 -60.09 -46.85 21.82
N THR A 344 -59.68 -47.75 22.73
CA THR A 344 -58.46 -47.58 23.53
C THR A 344 -57.20 -47.69 22.69
N ALA A 345 -57.16 -48.61 21.73
CA ALA A 345 -56.07 -48.75 20.77
C ALA A 345 -55.99 -47.53 19.84
N ALA A 346 -57.15 -47.03 19.37
CA ALA A 346 -57.21 -45.81 18.57
C ALA A 346 -56.60 -44.59 19.28
N VAL A 347 -56.92 -44.40 20.57
CA VAL A 347 -56.34 -43.32 21.39
C VAL A 347 -54.83 -43.51 21.59
N LEU A 348 -54.37 -44.74 21.82
CA LEU A 348 -52.95 -45.02 21.98
C LEU A 348 -52.16 -44.70 20.72
N VAL A 349 -52.61 -45.17 19.56
CA VAL A 349 -51.98 -44.89 18.26
C VAL A 349 -51.98 -43.39 17.97
N ALA A 350 -53.09 -42.69 18.25
CA ALA A 350 -53.17 -41.25 18.05
C ALA A 350 -52.21 -40.45 18.94
N ARG A 351 -52.07 -40.85 20.21
CA ARG A 351 -51.15 -40.22 21.16
C ARG A 351 -49.69 -40.47 20.78
N SER A 352 -49.34 -41.71 20.41
CA SER A 352 -47.99 -42.05 19.94
C SER A 352 -47.65 -41.27 18.67
N GLY A 353 -48.57 -41.23 17.69
CA GLY A 353 -48.41 -40.44 16.48
C GLY A 353 -48.20 -38.95 16.76
N ARG A 354 -48.92 -38.36 17.74
CA ARG A 354 -48.70 -36.97 18.14
C ARG A 354 -47.34 -36.74 18.79
N SER A 355 -46.88 -37.69 19.61
CA SER A 355 -45.59 -37.56 20.26
C SER A 355 -44.43 -37.59 19.25
N GLU A 356 -44.58 -38.36 18.17
CA GLU A 356 -43.59 -38.41 17.09
C GLU A 356 -43.67 -37.19 16.17
N LEU A 357 -44.88 -36.69 15.88
CA LEU A 357 -45.12 -35.58 14.95
C LEU A 357 -46.03 -34.50 15.59
N PRO A 358 -45.48 -33.69 16.52
CA PRO A 358 -46.26 -32.74 17.31
C PRO A 358 -46.84 -31.59 16.49
N HIS A 359 -46.22 -31.27 15.35
CA HIS A 359 -46.58 -30.11 14.51
C HIS A 359 -47.71 -30.38 13.50
N ARG A 360 -48.21 -31.62 13.41
CA ARG A 360 -49.22 -32.02 12.42
C ARG A 360 -50.64 -31.86 12.97
N MET A 361 -51.37 -30.90 12.41
CA MET A 361 -52.75 -30.58 12.79
C MET A 361 -53.71 -31.73 12.52
N GLU A 362 -53.49 -32.50 11.46
CA GLU A 362 -54.33 -33.64 11.09
C GLU A 362 -54.31 -34.72 12.18
N LEU A 363 -53.14 -34.92 12.81
CA LEU A 363 -53.02 -35.83 13.95
C LEU A 363 -53.76 -35.28 15.18
N LEU A 364 -53.74 -33.95 15.41
CA LEU A 364 -54.49 -33.27 16.48
C LEU A 364 -55.98 -33.52 16.38
N GLU A 365 -56.52 -33.38 15.19
CA GLU A 365 -57.91 -33.68 14.93
C GLU A 365 -58.19 -35.17 15.11
N ALA A 366 -57.33 -36.06 14.60
CA ALA A 366 -57.50 -37.51 14.73
C ALA A 366 -57.49 -37.99 16.20
N GLU A 367 -56.61 -37.48 17.04
CA GLU A 367 -56.59 -37.78 18.47
C GLU A 367 -57.84 -37.29 19.18
N ALA A 368 -58.27 -36.06 18.89
CA ALA A 368 -59.52 -35.53 19.44
C ALA A 368 -60.74 -36.37 19.02
N ARG A 369 -60.76 -36.86 17.76
CA ARG A 369 -61.79 -37.81 17.30
C ARG A 369 -61.73 -39.13 18.08
N ALA A 370 -60.55 -39.69 18.29
CA ALA A 370 -60.37 -40.95 19.02
C ALA A 370 -60.87 -40.85 20.47
N TRP A 371 -60.52 -39.78 21.18
CA TRP A 371 -61.00 -39.52 22.55
C TRP A 371 -62.52 -39.36 22.63
N ARG A 372 -63.12 -38.61 21.70
CA ARG A 372 -64.59 -38.48 21.64
C ARG A 372 -65.27 -39.83 21.44
N ALA A 373 -64.71 -40.70 20.59
CA ALA A 373 -65.25 -42.02 20.34
C ALA A 373 -65.13 -42.95 21.56
N LEU A 374 -63.99 -42.91 22.27
CA LEU A 374 -63.79 -43.64 23.52
C LEU A 374 -64.81 -43.20 24.58
N ARG A 375 -64.91 -41.89 24.83
CA ARG A 375 -65.89 -41.33 25.77
C ARG A 375 -67.32 -41.74 25.40
N ALA A 376 -67.69 -41.67 24.13
CA ALA A 376 -69.02 -42.08 23.69
C ALA A 376 -69.29 -43.59 23.91
N ARG A 377 -68.27 -44.45 23.80
CA ARG A 377 -68.40 -45.88 24.15
C ARG A 377 -68.60 -46.05 25.65
N GLU A 378 -67.78 -45.40 26.48
CA GLU A 378 -67.86 -45.52 27.94
C GLU A 378 -69.23 -45.04 28.45
N VAL A 379 -69.75 -43.92 27.90
CA VAL A 379 -71.10 -43.44 28.19
C VAL A 379 -72.17 -44.46 27.76
N ARG A 380 -72.06 -45.05 26.56
CA ARG A 380 -73.00 -46.11 26.13
C ARG A 380 -72.98 -47.31 27.06
N GLN A 381 -71.81 -47.78 27.47
CA GLN A 381 -71.69 -48.89 28.41
C GLN A 381 -72.31 -48.54 29.77
N ALA A 382 -72.07 -47.33 30.29
CA ALA A 382 -72.69 -46.88 31.53
C ALA A 382 -74.23 -46.84 31.42
N VAL A 383 -74.77 -46.42 30.27
CA VAL A 383 -76.22 -46.47 29.99
C VAL A 383 -76.73 -47.91 29.94
N GLU A 384 -76.02 -48.83 29.26
CA GLU A 384 -76.39 -50.25 29.19
C GLU A 384 -76.38 -50.92 30.56
N ASP A 385 -75.34 -50.71 31.36
CA ASP A 385 -75.22 -51.25 32.73
C ASP A 385 -76.33 -50.70 33.64
N ALA A 386 -76.58 -49.38 33.59
CA ALA A 386 -77.65 -48.75 34.37
C ALA A 386 -79.04 -49.27 33.96
N THR A 387 -79.33 -49.37 32.66
CA THR A 387 -80.61 -49.90 32.17
C THR A 387 -80.79 -51.38 32.50
N ALA A 388 -79.71 -52.17 32.52
CA ALA A 388 -79.75 -53.57 32.96
C ALA A 388 -80.11 -53.68 34.46
N LEU A 389 -79.50 -52.86 35.32
CA LEU A 389 -79.84 -52.80 36.75
C LEU A 389 -81.30 -52.39 36.99
N ILE A 390 -81.80 -51.43 36.21
CA ILE A 390 -83.20 -50.99 36.23
C ILE A 390 -84.15 -52.14 35.84
N ARG A 391 -83.81 -52.90 34.78
CA ARG A 391 -84.60 -54.06 34.33
C ARG A 391 -84.59 -55.21 35.35
N ALA A 392 -83.47 -55.43 36.03
CA ALA A 392 -83.37 -56.40 37.11
C ALA A 392 -84.12 -55.98 38.40
N GLY A 393 -84.72 -54.78 38.44
CA GLY A 393 -85.49 -54.29 39.58
C GLY A 393 -84.64 -53.77 40.74
N ASN A 394 -83.31 -53.68 40.56
CA ASN A 394 -82.36 -53.19 41.55
C ASN A 394 -82.21 -51.66 41.43
N LEU A 395 -83.27 -50.94 41.80
CA LEU A 395 -83.41 -49.50 41.56
C LEU A 395 -82.44 -48.64 42.39
N SER A 396 -82.02 -49.09 43.57
CA SER A 396 -81.05 -48.37 44.42
C SER A 396 -79.61 -48.51 43.91
N ALA A 397 -79.23 -49.69 43.41
CA ALA A 397 -77.93 -49.87 42.77
C ALA A 397 -77.84 -49.07 41.45
N ALA A 398 -78.94 -48.99 40.68
CA ALA A 398 -79.01 -48.18 39.47
C ALA A 398 -78.84 -46.67 39.77
N ASP A 399 -79.47 -46.15 40.83
CA ASP A 399 -79.35 -44.73 41.22
C ASP A 399 -77.90 -44.37 41.60
N ASN A 400 -77.28 -45.16 42.48
CA ASN A 400 -75.88 -44.96 42.88
C ASN A 400 -74.91 -45.06 41.68
N TYR A 401 -75.17 -45.96 40.75
CA TYR A 401 -74.36 -46.12 39.54
C TYR A 401 -74.52 -44.91 38.60
N LEU A 402 -75.75 -44.42 38.39
CA LEU A 402 -76.01 -43.25 37.55
C LEU A 402 -75.46 -41.95 38.15
N GLN A 403 -75.45 -41.79 39.48
CA GLN A 403 -74.81 -40.65 40.14
C GLN A 403 -73.31 -40.62 39.85
N ARG A 404 -72.61 -41.75 40.03
CA ARG A 404 -71.18 -41.88 39.68
C ARG A 404 -70.92 -41.64 38.19
N ALA A 405 -71.81 -42.13 37.31
CA ALA A 405 -71.68 -41.90 35.87
C ALA A 405 -71.84 -40.42 35.50
N HIS A 406 -72.69 -39.65 36.19
CA HIS A 406 -72.81 -38.20 35.99
C HIS A 406 -71.61 -37.41 36.53
N GLU A 407 -70.93 -37.90 37.57
CA GLU A 407 -69.66 -37.30 38.06
C GLU A 407 -68.54 -37.45 37.02
N ILE A 408 -68.45 -38.62 36.38
CA ILE A 408 -67.43 -38.91 35.37
C ILE A 408 -67.78 -38.28 34.00
N PHE A 409 -69.06 -38.27 33.64
CA PHE A 409 -69.56 -37.75 32.36
C PHE A 409 -70.62 -36.67 32.56
N PRO A 410 -70.21 -35.45 32.98
CA PRO A 410 -71.15 -34.37 33.24
C PRO A 410 -71.83 -33.90 31.94
N GLY A 411 -73.16 -33.71 32.02
CA GLY A 411 -73.96 -33.11 30.95
C GLY A 411 -74.37 -34.05 29.81
N GLU A 412 -74.10 -35.36 29.90
CA GLU A 412 -74.52 -36.31 28.87
C GLU A 412 -76.03 -36.54 28.88
N THR A 413 -76.70 -36.16 27.78
CA THR A 413 -78.16 -36.24 27.66
C THR A 413 -78.69 -37.68 27.76
N THR A 414 -77.91 -38.68 27.30
CA THR A 414 -78.31 -40.09 27.36
C THR A 414 -78.40 -40.61 28.79
N LEU A 415 -77.50 -40.19 29.68
CA LEU A 415 -77.55 -40.52 31.11
C LEU A 415 -78.71 -39.80 31.82
N GLN A 416 -79.06 -38.59 31.38
CA GLN A 416 -80.23 -37.85 31.88
C GLN A 416 -81.57 -38.55 31.52
N ILE A 417 -81.65 -39.15 30.33
CA ILE A 417 -82.85 -39.90 29.91
C ILE A 417 -83.02 -41.15 30.78
N VAL A 418 -81.94 -41.90 31.05
CA VAL A 418 -82.01 -43.13 31.84
C VAL A 418 -82.29 -42.84 33.33
N THR A 419 -81.76 -41.75 33.87
CA THR A 419 -82.13 -41.28 35.23
C THR A 419 -83.60 -40.89 35.32
N ALA A 420 -84.17 -40.25 34.28
CA ALA A 420 -85.60 -39.97 34.24
C ALA A 420 -86.45 -41.25 34.22
N GLU A 421 -86.05 -42.29 33.47
CA GLU A 421 -86.74 -43.59 33.47
C GLU A 421 -86.68 -44.28 34.84
N LEU A 422 -85.52 -44.25 35.50
CA LEU A 422 -85.35 -44.79 36.86
C LEU A 422 -86.34 -44.14 37.84
N ASN A 423 -86.42 -42.81 37.82
CA ASN A 423 -87.31 -42.03 38.69
C ASN A 423 -88.78 -42.40 38.47
N GLN A 424 -89.20 -42.57 37.21
CA GLN A 424 -90.55 -43.02 36.88
C GLN A 424 -90.85 -44.43 37.45
N ARG A 425 -89.91 -45.38 37.35
CA ARG A 425 -90.09 -46.73 37.91
C ARG A 425 -90.08 -46.75 39.43
N GLN A 426 -89.27 -45.91 40.08
CA GLN A 426 -89.29 -45.73 41.53
C GLN A 426 -90.64 -45.14 42.00
N ALA A 427 -91.17 -44.16 41.28
CA ALA A 427 -92.49 -43.58 41.53
C ALA A 427 -93.63 -44.61 41.35
N ALA A 428 -93.55 -45.46 40.32
CA ALA A 428 -94.52 -46.54 40.10
C ALA A 428 -94.47 -47.62 41.19
N ARG A 429 -93.26 -48.02 41.64
CA ARG A 429 -93.09 -49.02 42.71
C ARG A 429 -93.56 -48.50 44.07
N THR A 430 -93.30 -47.23 44.38
CA THR A 430 -93.80 -46.58 45.60
C THR A 430 -95.32 -46.43 45.58
N SER A 431 -95.90 -46.07 44.42
CA SER A 431 -97.37 -46.02 44.24
C SER A 431 -98.02 -47.41 44.37
N ALA A 432 -97.44 -48.45 43.76
CA ALA A 432 -97.93 -49.83 43.89
C ALA A 432 -97.79 -50.40 45.31
N ASN A 433 -96.70 -50.08 46.04
CA ASN A 433 -96.57 -50.43 47.45
C ASN A 433 -97.61 -49.70 48.32
N PHE A 434 -97.92 -48.45 47.99
CA PHE A 434 -98.92 -47.64 48.69
C PHE A 434 -100.35 -48.16 48.43
N GLU A 435 -100.65 -48.62 47.21
CA GLU A 435 -101.93 -49.26 46.85
C GLU A 435 -102.08 -50.67 47.45
N ALA A 436 -101.03 -51.50 47.46
CA ALA A 436 -101.05 -52.81 48.14
C ALA A 436 -101.24 -52.67 49.67
N SER A 437 -100.67 -51.63 50.27
CA SER A 437 -100.91 -51.28 51.69
C SER A 437 -102.36 -50.83 51.96
N ARG A 438 -103.08 -50.40 50.92
CA ARG A 438 -104.49 -49.96 50.99
C ARG A 438 -105.48 -51.12 50.81
N SER A 439 -105.14 -52.14 50.00
CA SER A 439 -105.99 -53.34 49.86
C SER A 439 -105.92 -54.28 51.08
N ASP A 440 -104.78 -54.34 51.77
CA ASP A 440 -104.65 -55.11 53.02
C ASP A 440 -105.38 -54.46 54.21
N SER A 441 -105.78 -53.18 54.10
CA SER A 441 -106.61 -52.51 55.11
C SER A 441 -108.12 -52.57 54.85
N GLU A 442 -108.57 -53.04 53.68
CA GLU A 442 -110.00 -53.13 53.31
C GLU A 442 -110.61 -54.54 53.39
N THR A 443 -109.83 -55.61 53.65
CA THR A 443 -110.34 -57.00 53.72
C THR A 443 -110.63 -57.54 55.12
N GLY A 444 -110.59 -56.69 56.16
CA GLY A 444 -110.90 -57.12 57.52
C GLY A 444 -111.62 -56.05 58.32
N LEU A 445 -112.91 -55.80 58.07
CA LEU A 445 -113.89 -55.30 59.05
C LEU A 445 -115.25 -55.01 58.40
N THR A 446 -116.20 -55.95 58.54
CA THR A 446 -117.63 -55.68 58.79
C THR A 446 -118.28 -57.00 59.20
N ALA A 447 -119.15 -57.14 60.20
CA ALA A 447 -119.55 -56.39 61.39
C ALA A 447 -120.76 -57.18 61.93
N HIS A 448 -120.92 -57.30 63.24
CA HIS A 448 -122.20 -57.32 64.00
C HIS A 448 -121.80 -57.55 65.46
N SER A 449 -122.30 -56.85 66.48
CA SER A 449 -123.40 -55.91 66.59
C SER A 449 -123.23 -55.17 67.94
N LEU A 450 -123.84 -54.00 68.03
CA LEU A 450 -124.03 -53.13 69.21
C LEU A 450 -124.24 -53.88 70.54
N ALA A 451 -123.60 -53.39 71.62
CA ALA A 451 -124.28 -52.68 72.73
C ALA A 451 -123.51 -52.76 74.08
N ASN A 452 -123.02 -51.58 74.54
CA ASN A 452 -123.24 -51.00 75.89
C ASN A 452 -122.71 -51.74 77.16
N PRO A 453 -122.69 -51.11 78.36
CA PRO A 453 -121.54 -50.35 78.89
C PRO A 453 -121.08 -50.80 80.30
N ASP A 454 -120.17 -50.01 80.90
CA ASP A 454 -119.84 -49.91 82.33
C ASP A 454 -118.96 -51.03 82.95
N LYS A 455 -117.69 -50.75 83.31
CA LYS A 455 -117.26 -50.00 84.51
C LYS A 455 -115.73 -50.08 84.79
N THR A 456 -115.23 -48.96 85.28
CA THR A 456 -114.19 -48.72 86.32
C THR A 456 -112.69 -48.98 86.06
N SER A 457 -111.95 -47.88 86.30
CA SER A 457 -110.65 -47.74 87.01
C SER A 457 -109.42 -48.36 86.33
N SER A 458 -108.24 -47.74 86.27
CA SER A 458 -107.70 -46.53 86.87
C SER A 458 -106.26 -46.35 86.36
N ASP A 459 -105.83 -45.11 86.25
CA ASP A 459 -104.48 -44.61 86.54
C ASP A 459 -103.22 -45.20 85.86
N SER A 460 -102.64 -44.30 85.08
CA SER A 460 -101.33 -43.68 85.33
C SER A 460 -100.07 -44.17 84.62
N SER A 461 -99.26 -43.15 84.31
CA SER A 461 -97.81 -43.12 84.07
C SER A 461 -97.34 -43.45 82.65
N SER A 462 -97.04 -42.41 81.87
CA SER A 462 -95.75 -41.68 81.82
C SER A 462 -94.77 -42.42 80.91
N ALA A 463 -94.53 -41.87 79.72
CA ALA A 463 -93.37 -41.00 79.43
C ALA A 463 -92.07 -41.82 79.51
N ASN A 464 -91.21 -41.83 78.50
CA ASN A 464 -90.43 -40.66 78.15
C ASN A 464 -89.44 -41.02 77.02
N SER A 465 -89.14 -39.99 76.24
CA SER A 465 -87.80 -39.59 75.74
C SER A 465 -86.99 -40.54 74.85
N LYS A 466 -86.74 -40.09 73.61
CA LYS A 466 -85.46 -39.50 73.10
C LYS A 466 -84.52 -40.62 72.60
N GLU A 467 -83.72 -40.45 71.56
CA GLU A 467 -82.89 -39.29 71.24
C GLU A 467 -82.30 -39.45 69.82
N ARG A 468 -82.20 -38.30 69.13
CA ARG A 468 -81.32 -37.97 67.99
C ARG A 468 -81.57 -38.56 66.61
#